data_AF-A0A653B7Y3-F1
#
_entry.id   AF-A0A653B7Y3-F1
#
_cell.length_a   1.000
_cell.length_b   1.000
_cell.length_c   1.000
_cell.angle_alpha   90.00
_cell.angle_beta   90.00
_cell.angle_gamma   90.00
#
_symmetry.space_group_name_H-M   'P 1'
#
loop_
_entity.id
_entity.type
_entity.pdbx_description
1 polymer ?
#
loop_
_entity_poly.entity_id
_entity_poly.type
_entity_poly.pdbx_seq_one_letter_code
_entity_poly.pdbx_strand_id
1 'polypeptide(L)'
;MGSGTRSGNRSLWEGTLIMMTLQQLAEAIRQRAEGRYEIQLADELELPEVDQDSLILRLKRAYLEKAGWRTVLLIELPSQSAQAAHQWAASVRDVLPEPETSDLFMFMILQDASHDEAIRIETDDRFCRKVVARQQEAPNDFLDRTFLAALEPPGNAEALSDPLAAALQALSSTQSWTRDHIDVWKSELLSTASGADVVRSLRASITRSEDQQ
;
A
#
# COMPACT_ATOMS: atom_id res chain seq x y z
N MET A 1 -55.05 37.25 18.13
CA MET A 1 -54.62 37.75 16.81
C MET A 1 -53.47 38.71 17.06
N GLY A 2 -52.22 38.52 16.63
CA GLY A 2 -51.55 37.45 15.91
C GLY A 2 -50.07 37.50 16.28
N SER A 3 -49.45 36.33 16.21
CA SER A 3 -48.05 35.96 16.38
C SER A 3 -47.05 36.77 15.53
N GLY A 4 -45.80 36.85 15.99
CA GLY A 4 -44.69 37.36 15.19
C GLY A 4 -43.31 37.20 15.82
N THR A 5 -42.97 35.99 16.27
CA THR A 5 -41.60 35.58 16.63
C THR A 5 -40.69 35.63 15.40
N ARG A 6 -39.74 36.56 15.34
CA ARG A 6 -38.59 36.47 14.40
C ARG A 6 -37.50 35.60 15.04
N SER A 7 -37.65 34.30 14.86
CA SER A 7 -36.55 33.34 14.93
C SER A 7 -35.63 33.63 13.76
N GLY A 8 -34.44 34.16 14.04
CA GLY A 8 -33.37 34.28 13.05
C GLY A 8 -32.83 32.89 12.76
N ASN A 9 -33.17 32.36 11.58
CA ASN A 9 -32.56 31.19 10.98
C ASN A 9 -31.03 31.33 10.99
N ARG A 10 -30.35 30.65 11.91
CA ARG A 10 -28.98 30.18 11.68
C ARG A 10 -29.12 28.94 10.81
N SER A 11 -29.11 29.14 9.51
CA SER A 11 -28.93 28.06 8.55
C SER A 11 -27.59 27.40 8.85
N LEU A 12 -27.69 26.17 9.35
CA LEU A 12 -26.63 25.18 9.49
C LEU A 12 -25.89 25.07 8.16
N TRP A 13 -24.69 25.62 8.11
CA TRP A 13 -23.66 25.08 7.23
C TRP A 13 -23.09 23.87 7.95
N GLU A 14 -23.86 22.77 7.98
CA GLU A 14 -23.23 21.45 8.10
C GLU A 14 -22.47 21.26 6.80
N GLY A 15 -21.21 21.71 6.79
CA GLY A 15 -20.26 21.27 5.80
C GLY A 15 -20.21 19.77 5.92
N THR A 16 -20.86 19.07 4.99
CA THR A 16 -20.72 17.62 4.84
C THR A 16 -19.22 17.36 4.71
N LEU A 17 -18.61 16.87 5.78
CA LEU A 17 -17.25 16.36 5.75
C LEU A 17 -17.27 15.27 4.69
N ILE A 18 -16.63 15.53 3.55
CA ILE A 18 -16.53 14.55 2.47
C ILE A 18 -15.60 13.46 3.00
N MET A 19 -16.20 12.38 3.47
CA MET A 19 -15.49 11.17 3.84
C MET A 19 -15.34 10.30 2.60
N MET A 20 -14.17 9.68 2.47
CA MET A 20 -13.94 8.64 1.48
C MET A 20 -14.95 7.50 1.71
N THR A 21 -15.61 7.05 0.64
CA THR A 21 -16.50 5.88 0.70
C THR A 21 -15.81 4.63 0.16
N LEU A 22 -16.36 3.46 0.50
CA LEU A 22 -15.86 2.18 0.00
C LEU A 22 -15.82 2.12 -1.54
N GLN A 23 -16.82 2.67 -2.23
CA GLN A 23 -16.86 2.70 -3.71
C GLN A 23 -15.79 3.61 -4.29
N GLN A 24 -15.53 4.77 -3.68
CA GLN A 24 -14.47 5.69 -4.10
C GLN A 24 -13.08 5.04 -3.97
N LEU A 25 -12.84 4.34 -2.86
CA LEU A 25 -11.59 3.62 -2.64
C LEU A 25 -11.44 2.45 -3.61
N ALA A 26 -12.48 1.64 -3.80
CA ALA A 26 -12.45 0.52 -4.74
C ALA A 26 -12.16 0.99 -6.18
N GLU A 27 -12.77 2.10 -6.60
CA GLU A 27 -12.52 2.68 -7.91
C GLU A 27 -11.10 3.24 -8.04
N ALA A 28 -10.59 3.93 -7.01
CA ALA A 28 -9.21 4.39 -6.99
C ALA A 28 -8.22 3.21 -7.07
N ILE A 29 -8.50 2.09 -6.40
CA ILE A 29 -7.69 0.87 -6.52
C ILE A 29 -7.69 0.37 -7.96
N ARG A 30 -8.85 0.30 -8.62
CA ARG A 30 -8.94 -0.16 -10.02
C ARG A 30 -8.11 0.70 -10.95
N GLN A 31 -8.26 2.01 -10.86
CA GLN A 31 -7.47 2.97 -11.67
C GLN A 31 -5.97 2.83 -11.39
N ARG A 32 -5.59 2.68 -10.12
CA ARG A 32 -4.19 2.54 -9.71
C ARG A 32 -3.58 1.19 -10.09
N ALA A 33 -4.42 0.17 -10.24
CA ALA A 33 -4.02 -1.18 -10.63
C ALA A 33 -3.93 -1.36 -12.15
N GLU A 34 -4.56 -0.48 -12.93
CA GLU A 34 -4.56 -0.53 -14.40
C GLU A 34 -3.15 -0.70 -14.96
N GLY A 35 -2.99 -1.68 -15.87
CA GLY A 35 -1.71 -2.03 -16.47
C GLY A 35 -0.71 -2.73 -15.54
N ARG A 36 -0.87 -2.70 -14.21
CA ARG A 36 0.06 -3.32 -13.24
C ARG A 36 -0.44 -4.63 -12.66
N TYR A 37 -1.75 -4.73 -12.44
CA TYR A 37 -2.39 -5.87 -11.80
C TYR A 37 -3.63 -6.32 -12.58
N GLU A 38 -3.83 -7.63 -12.61
CA GLU A 38 -5.12 -8.27 -12.82
C GLU A 38 -5.93 -8.15 -11.53
N ILE A 39 -7.20 -7.75 -11.65
CA ILE A 39 -8.11 -7.60 -10.51
C ILE A 39 -9.24 -8.60 -10.65
N GLN A 40 -9.47 -9.39 -9.61
CA GLN A 40 -10.61 -10.28 -9.48
C GLN A 40 -11.45 -9.83 -8.27
N LEU A 41 -12.76 -9.66 -8.48
CA LEU A 41 -13.71 -9.57 -7.36
C LEU A 41 -13.84 -10.96 -6.77
N ALA A 42 -13.73 -11.08 -5.45
CA ALA A 42 -13.72 -12.39 -4.82
C ALA A 42 -15.10 -13.08 -4.76
N ASP A 43 -16.11 -12.58 -5.47
CA ASP A 43 -17.45 -13.20 -5.58
C ASP A 43 -17.39 -14.67 -6.07
N GLU A 44 -16.27 -15.07 -6.69
CA GLU A 44 -16.02 -16.45 -7.15
C GLU A 44 -15.34 -17.36 -6.12
N LEU A 45 -14.83 -16.82 -5.00
CA LEU A 45 -14.29 -17.61 -3.88
C LEU A 45 -15.28 -17.62 -2.72
N GLU A 46 -15.47 -18.77 -2.07
CA GLU A 46 -16.22 -18.90 -0.81
C GLU A 46 -15.44 -18.28 0.38
N LEU A 47 -15.12 -16.99 0.28
CA LEU A 47 -14.48 -16.26 1.36
C LEU A 47 -15.51 -15.87 2.42
N PRO A 48 -15.13 -15.86 3.71
CA PRO A 48 -16.00 -15.42 4.79
C PRO A 48 -16.55 -14.01 4.56
N GLU A 49 -17.85 -13.86 4.79
CA GLU A 49 -18.53 -12.56 4.75
C GLU A 49 -18.47 -11.86 6.12
N VAL A 50 -18.82 -10.57 6.13
CA VAL A 50 -18.98 -9.76 7.34
C VAL A 50 -20.25 -8.94 7.22
N ASP A 51 -20.98 -8.78 8.32
CA ASP A 51 -22.20 -7.98 8.42
C ASP A 51 -21.88 -6.47 8.50
N GLN A 52 -21.11 -5.96 7.54
CA GLN A 52 -20.71 -4.56 7.37
C GLN A 52 -20.50 -4.29 5.88
N ASP A 53 -20.57 -3.01 5.47
CA ASP A 53 -20.27 -2.60 4.10
C ASP A 53 -18.82 -2.95 3.77
N SER A 54 -18.63 -3.94 2.91
CA SER A 54 -17.32 -4.56 2.66
C SER A 54 -17.17 -5.02 1.22
N LEU A 55 -15.90 -5.18 0.80
CA LEU A 55 -15.53 -5.68 -0.52
C LEU A 55 -14.21 -6.45 -0.41
N ILE A 56 -14.07 -7.53 -1.17
CA ILE A 56 -12.79 -8.23 -1.29
C ILE A 56 -12.28 -8.09 -2.73
N LEU A 57 -11.07 -7.54 -2.85
CA LEU A 57 -10.35 -7.46 -4.12
C LEU A 57 -9.13 -8.39 -4.09
N ARG A 58 -8.96 -9.20 -5.13
CA ARG A 58 -7.73 -9.98 -5.33
C ARG A 58 -6.94 -9.38 -6.48
N LEU A 59 -5.66 -9.14 -6.25
CA LEU A 59 -4.74 -8.49 -7.20
C LEU A 59 -3.56 -9.40 -7.50
N LYS A 60 -3.32 -9.67 -8.78
CA LYS A 60 -2.14 -10.41 -9.26
C LYS A 60 -1.36 -9.55 -10.22
N ARG A 61 -0.02 -9.55 -10.14
CA ARG A 61 0.80 -8.75 -11.08
C ARG A 61 0.64 -9.28 -12.51
N ALA A 62 0.23 -8.42 -13.44
CA ALA A 62 -0.11 -8.82 -14.81
C ALA A 62 1.08 -9.37 -15.61
N TYR A 63 2.29 -8.88 -15.36
CA TYR A 63 3.50 -9.26 -16.11
C TYR A 63 4.25 -10.47 -15.54
N LEU A 64 3.73 -11.14 -14.51
CA LEU A 64 4.39 -12.24 -13.83
C LEU A 64 3.45 -13.44 -13.71
N GLU A 65 3.60 -14.43 -14.59
CA GLU A 65 2.73 -15.62 -14.61
C GLU A 65 2.69 -16.36 -13.25
N LYS A 66 3.85 -16.43 -12.59
CA LYS A 66 4.04 -17.09 -11.29
C LYS A 66 3.80 -16.17 -10.08
N ALA A 67 3.31 -14.95 -10.27
CA ALA A 67 2.98 -14.09 -9.13
C ALA A 67 1.82 -14.69 -8.32
N GLY A 68 1.95 -14.64 -6.99
CA GLY A 68 0.85 -14.92 -6.07
C GLY A 68 -0.21 -13.84 -6.11
N TRP A 69 -1.38 -14.15 -5.56
CA TRP A 69 -2.46 -13.19 -5.36
C TRP A 69 -2.24 -12.41 -4.07
N ARG A 70 -2.58 -11.11 -4.12
CA ARG A 70 -2.75 -10.26 -2.95
C ARG A 70 -4.22 -10.07 -2.69
N THR A 71 -4.65 -10.33 -1.46
CA THR A 71 -6.05 -10.17 -1.07
C THR A 71 -6.18 -8.89 -0.28
N VAL A 72 -7.06 -7.98 -0.73
CA VAL A 72 -7.34 -6.69 -0.09
C VAL A 72 -8.78 -6.72 0.40
N LEU A 73 -8.92 -6.62 1.71
CA LEU A 73 -10.19 -6.48 2.42
C LEU A 73 -10.50 -5.00 2.57
N LEU A 74 -11.57 -4.52 1.93
CA LEU A 74 -12.10 -3.18 2.14
C LEU A 74 -13.29 -3.28 3.06
N ILE A 75 -13.35 -2.41 4.08
CA ILE A 75 -14.48 -2.35 4.99
C ILE A 75 -14.73 -0.92 5.45
N GLU A 76 -15.99 -0.53 5.49
CA GLU A 76 -16.47 0.71 6.06
C GLU A 76 -17.31 0.39 7.30
N LEU A 77 -16.96 1.00 8.43
CA LEU A 77 -17.59 0.72 9.71
C LEU A 77 -17.35 1.84 10.75
N PRO A 78 -18.20 1.94 11.78
CA PRO A 78 -17.91 2.79 12.94
C PRO A 78 -16.65 2.34 13.68
N SER A 79 -15.89 3.27 14.28
CA SER A 79 -14.62 2.97 14.98
C SER A 79 -14.78 1.93 16.10
N GLN A 80 -15.88 1.98 16.85
CA GLN A 80 -16.21 1.04 17.92
C GLN A 80 -16.38 -0.40 17.43
N SER A 81 -16.63 -0.59 16.12
CA SER A 81 -16.82 -1.89 15.49
C SER A 81 -15.52 -2.45 14.88
N ALA A 82 -14.36 -1.81 15.07
CA ALA A 82 -13.08 -2.27 14.52
C ALA A 82 -12.75 -3.75 14.85
N GLN A 83 -13.22 -4.26 15.99
CA GLN A 83 -13.06 -5.67 16.35
C GLN A 83 -13.71 -6.63 15.35
N ALA A 84 -14.83 -6.26 14.73
CA ALA A 84 -15.49 -7.06 13.68
C ALA A 84 -14.60 -7.17 12.44
N ALA A 85 -13.94 -6.08 12.03
CA ALA A 85 -12.97 -6.11 10.94
C ALA A 85 -11.79 -7.05 11.26
N HIS A 86 -11.26 -7.02 12.48
CA HIS A 86 -10.17 -7.93 12.87
C HIS A 86 -10.58 -9.40 12.86
N GLN A 87 -11.78 -9.72 13.33
CA GLN A 87 -12.32 -11.08 13.26
C GLN A 87 -12.51 -11.52 11.81
N TRP A 88 -13.03 -10.64 10.97
CA TRP A 88 -13.19 -10.91 9.55
C TRP A 88 -11.85 -11.19 8.85
N ALA A 89 -10.82 -10.38 9.09
CA ALA A 89 -9.47 -10.64 8.59
C ALA A 89 -8.93 -12.00 9.04
N ALA A 90 -9.15 -12.38 10.31
CA ALA A 90 -8.73 -13.67 10.82
C ALA A 90 -9.43 -14.82 10.08
N SER A 91 -10.76 -14.75 9.92
CA SER A 91 -11.54 -15.75 9.20
C SER A 91 -11.09 -15.89 7.74
N VAL A 92 -10.87 -14.78 7.04
CA VAL A 92 -10.38 -14.83 5.65
C VAL A 92 -8.99 -15.43 5.59
N ARG A 93 -8.08 -15.05 6.48
CA ARG A 93 -6.72 -15.61 6.53
C ARG A 93 -6.72 -17.12 6.71
N ASP A 94 -7.60 -17.64 7.56
CA ASP A 94 -7.65 -19.06 7.89
C ASP A 94 -8.09 -19.95 6.70
N VAL A 95 -8.72 -19.37 5.67
CA VAL A 95 -9.14 -20.09 4.45
C VAL A 95 -8.25 -19.82 3.23
N LEU A 96 -7.35 -18.82 3.29
CA LEU A 96 -6.45 -18.52 2.19
C LEU A 96 -5.34 -19.56 2.07
N PRO A 97 -4.95 -19.97 0.84
CA PRO A 97 -3.83 -20.89 0.65
C PRO A 97 -2.49 -20.19 0.92
N GLU A 98 -1.51 -20.94 1.44
CA GLU A 98 -0.12 -20.47 1.48
C GLU A 98 0.46 -20.38 0.05
N PRO A 99 1.16 -19.29 -0.33
CA PRO A 99 1.68 -18.20 0.53
C PRO A 99 0.77 -16.96 0.64
N GLU A 100 -0.47 -16.99 0.13
CA GLU A 100 -1.35 -15.80 0.03
C GLU A 100 -1.79 -15.24 1.40
N THR A 101 -1.72 -16.04 2.46
CA THR A 101 -1.95 -15.58 3.84
C THR A 101 -1.03 -14.42 4.25
N SER A 102 0.20 -14.40 3.71
CA SER A 102 1.19 -13.35 3.93
C SER A 102 0.96 -12.09 3.09
N ASP A 103 0.16 -12.23 2.03
CA ASP A 103 -0.22 -11.19 1.07
C ASP A 103 -1.68 -10.71 1.32
N LEU A 104 -2.14 -10.80 2.58
CA LEU A 104 -3.42 -10.27 3.05
C LEU A 104 -3.26 -8.85 3.59
N PHE A 105 -4.10 -7.94 3.07
CA PHE A 105 -4.16 -6.52 3.44
C PHE A 105 -5.58 -6.13 3.82
N MET A 106 -5.73 -5.17 4.73
CA MET A 106 -7.02 -4.64 5.16
C MET A 106 -7.01 -3.11 5.12
N PHE A 107 -7.91 -2.55 4.33
CA PHE A 107 -8.13 -1.12 4.19
C PHE A 107 -9.44 -0.76 4.88
N MET A 108 -9.36 0.11 5.88
CA MET A 108 -10.48 0.41 6.77
C MET A 108 -10.90 1.88 6.64
N ILE A 109 -12.18 2.11 6.41
CA ILE A 109 -12.80 3.43 6.48
C ILE A 109 -13.54 3.50 7.81
N LEU A 110 -12.96 4.22 8.78
CA LEU A 110 -13.55 4.39 10.10
C LEU A 110 -14.21 5.76 10.20
N GLN A 111 -15.53 5.79 10.46
CA GLN A 111 -16.35 7.00 10.40
C GLN A 111 -15.93 8.10 11.40
N ASP A 112 -15.39 7.69 12.55
CA ASP A 112 -15.13 8.56 13.69
C ASP A 112 -13.78 8.27 14.39
N ALA A 113 -12.87 7.56 13.73
CA ALA A 113 -11.57 7.25 14.30
C ALA A 113 -10.70 8.50 14.46
N SER A 114 -10.03 8.58 15.61
CA SER A 114 -8.95 9.55 15.83
C SER A 114 -7.68 9.13 15.09
N HIS A 115 -6.76 10.08 14.89
CA HIS A 115 -5.46 9.78 14.30
C HIS A 115 -4.67 8.75 15.11
N ASP A 116 -4.69 8.86 16.45
CA ASP A 116 -3.99 7.94 17.35
C ASP A 116 -4.58 6.54 17.31
N GLU A 117 -5.91 6.44 17.14
CA GLU A 117 -6.59 5.16 16.94
C GLU A 117 -6.23 4.50 15.61
N ALA A 118 -6.21 5.28 14.52
CA ALA A 118 -5.77 4.79 13.23
C ALA A 118 -4.33 4.23 13.31
N ILE A 119 -3.40 4.97 13.93
CA ILE A 119 -2.01 4.51 14.13
C ILE A 119 -1.95 3.22 14.95
N ARG A 120 -2.73 3.14 16.03
CA ARG A 120 -2.78 1.95 16.89
C ARG A 120 -3.25 0.71 16.11
N ILE A 121 -4.23 0.87 15.24
CA ILE A 121 -4.76 -0.20 14.38
C ILE A 121 -3.73 -0.59 13.30
N GLU A 122 -3.07 0.38 12.68
CA GLU A 122 -2.05 0.15 11.64
C GLU A 122 -0.79 -0.54 12.20
N THR A 123 -0.43 -0.27 13.46
CA THR A 123 0.76 -0.86 14.11
C THR A 123 0.51 -2.30 14.59
N ASP A 124 -0.75 -2.69 14.74
CA ASP A 124 -1.11 -4.05 15.11
C ASP A 124 -0.99 -4.95 13.88
N ASP A 125 0.06 -5.74 13.74
CA ASP A 125 0.23 -6.66 12.60
C ASP A 125 -0.46 -8.02 12.78
N ARG A 126 -1.39 -8.15 13.74
CA ARG A 126 -2.18 -9.38 13.88
C ARG A 126 -3.09 -9.57 12.67
N PHE A 127 -3.13 -10.80 12.15
CA PHE A 127 -3.96 -11.28 11.02
C PHE A 127 -3.57 -10.77 9.63
N CYS A 128 -3.28 -9.49 9.46
CA CYS A 128 -2.94 -8.91 8.16
C CYS A 128 -2.30 -7.52 8.32
N ARG A 129 -1.74 -6.99 7.23
CA ARG A 129 -1.28 -5.60 7.19
C ARG A 129 -2.48 -4.66 7.06
N LYS A 130 -2.58 -3.66 7.93
CA LYS A 130 -3.74 -2.75 7.99
C LYS A 130 -3.38 -1.33 7.61
N VAL A 131 -4.32 -0.64 6.97
CA VAL A 131 -4.23 0.78 6.64
C VAL A 131 -5.60 1.41 6.89
N VAL A 132 -5.64 2.46 7.71
CA VAL A 132 -6.87 3.13 8.11
C VAL A 132 -6.95 4.49 7.41
N ALA A 133 -8.11 4.79 6.84
CA ALA A 133 -8.39 6.08 6.22
C ALA A 133 -8.38 7.18 7.27
N ARG A 134 -7.66 8.27 6.98
CA ARG A 134 -7.66 9.46 7.84
C ARG A 134 -8.83 10.36 7.47
N GLN A 135 -9.25 11.20 8.43
CA GLN A 135 -10.29 12.20 8.16
C GLN A 135 -9.85 13.10 7.00
N GLN A 136 -10.75 13.28 6.02
CA GLN A 136 -10.52 14.09 4.82
C GLN A 136 -9.36 13.62 3.91
N GLU A 137 -8.86 12.39 4.09
CA GLU A 137 -7.86 11.79 3.20
C GLU A 137 -8.49 11.47 1.85
N ALA A 138 -7.86 11.92 0.76
CA ALA A 138 -8.30 11.54 -0.57
C ALA A 138 -7.92 10.08 -0.86
N PRO A 139 -8.69 9.34 -1.69
CA PRO A 139 -8.37 7.95 -2.02
C PRO A 139 -6.95 7.76 -2.56
N ASN A 140 -6.43 8.71 -3.33
CA ASN A 140 -5.08 8.62 -3.87
C ASN A 140 -3.99 8.76 -2.81
N ASP A 141 -4.17 9.67 -1.85
CA ASP A 141 -3.23 9.87 -0.74
C ASP A 141 -3.21 8.64 0.17
N PHE A 142 -4.39 8.03 0.40
CA PHE A 142 -4.51 6.76 1.10
C PHE A 142 -3.69 5.67 0.40
N LEU A 143 -3.85 5.51 -0.92
CA LEU A 143 -3.17 4.47 -1.70
C LEU A 143 -1.64 4.64 -1.74
N ASP A 144 -1.14 5.88 -1.64
CA ASP A 144 0.30 6.16 -1.61
C ASP A 144 1.00 5.63 -0.34
N ARG A 145 0.24 5.34 0.72
CA ARG A 145 0.75 4.66 1.93
C ARG A 145 0.74 3.13 1.83
N THR A 146 0.31 2.58 0.71
CA THR A 146 0.10 1.14 0.51
C THR A 146 1.02 0.58 -0.57
N PHE A 147 0.95 -0.74 -0.80
CA PHE A 147 1.67 -1.36 -1.91
C PHE A 147 1.18 -0.90 -3.30
N LEU A 148 0.06 -0.18 -3.36
CA LEU A 148 -0.51 0.38 -4.59
C LEU A 148 0.01 1.78 -4.92
N ALA A 149 0.90 2.35 -4.10
CA ALA A 149 1.51 3.64 -4.35
C ALA A 149 1.92 3.80 -5.83
N ALA A 150 1.68 5.01 -6.36
CA ALA A 150 2.05 5.31 -7.72
C ALA A 150 3.58 5.21 -7.81
N LEU A 151 4.05 4.35 -8.71
CA LEU A 151 5.37 4.57 -9.26
C LEU A 151 5.21 5.85 -10.10
N GLU A 152 6.13 6.80 -9.96
CA GLU A 152 6.07 8.09 -10.66
C GLU A 152 5.61 7.95 -12.12
N PRO A 153 4.84 8.93 -12.65
CA PRO A 153 4.06 8.77 -13.87
C PRO A 153 4.89 8.23 -15.05
N PRO A 154 4.23 7.52 -15.99
CA PRO A 154 4.85 6.94 -17.19
C PRO A 154 5.23 8.04 -18.19
N GLY A 155 6.19 8.88 -17.81
CA GLY A 155 7.01 9.71 -18.69
C GLY A 155 8.49 9.31 -18.63
N ASN A 156 8.82 8.30 -17.81
CA ASN A 156 10.18 7.79 -17.63
C ASN A 156 10.21 6.25 -17.67
N ALA A 157 9.26 5.64 -18.40
CA ALA A 157 9.19 4.19 -18.59
C ALA A 157 10.48 3.62 -19.26
N GLU A 158 11.20 4.45 -20.01
CA GLU A 158 12.52 4.09 -20.58
C GLU A 158 13.68 4.21 -19.57
N ALA A 159 13.50 4.93 -18.45
CA ALA A 159 14.44 4.93 -17.32
C ALA A 159 14.08 3.87 -16.24
N LEU A 160 12.88 3.25 -16.36
CA LEU A 160 12.31 2.27 -15.42
C LEU A 160 12.70 0.82 -15.72
N SER A 161 13.63 0.55 -16.64
CA SER A 161 14.07 -0.82 -16.85
C SER A 161 14.93 -1.38 -15.71
N ASP A 162 15.46 -0.52 -14.82
CA ASP A 162 16.29 -0.96 -13.70
C ASP A 162 16.36 0.10 -12.56
N PRO A 163 15.47 0.01 -11.55
CA PRO A 163 15.49 0.89 -10.37
C PRO A 163 16.83 0.90 -9.64
N LEU A 164 17.56 -0.21 -9.67
CA LEU A 164 18.90 -0.31 -9.10
C LEU A 164 19.89 0.49 -9.95
N ALA A 165 19.81 0.41 -11.28
CA ALA A 165 20.65 1.24 -12.15
C ALA A 165 20.39 2.75 -11.94
N ALA A 166 19.14 3.16 -11.78
CA ALA A 166 18.79 4.56 -11.50
C ALA A 166 19.40 5.05 -10.17
N ALA A 167 19.30 4.22 -9.12
CA ALA A 167 19.89 4.52 -7.81
C ALA A 167 21.44 4.58 -7.88
N LEU A 168 22.08 3.64 -8.58
CA LEU A 168 23.53 3.61 -8.78
C LEU A 168 24.01 4.79 -9.64
N GLN A 169 23.23 5.20 -10.63
CA GLN A 169 23.51 6.38 -11.44
C GLN A 169 23.43 7.67 -10.60
N ALA A 170 22.39 7.81 -9.77
CA ALA A 170 22.27 8.94 -8.83
C ALA A 170 23.43 8.97 -7.81
N LEU A 171 23.89 7.80 -7.36
CA LEU A 171 25.05 7.69 -6.48
C LEU A 171 26.34 8.15 -7.17
N SER A 172 26.59 7.70 -8.40
CA SER A 172 27.78 8.05 -9.20
C SER A 172 27.83 9.50 -9.69
N SER A 173 26.67 10.15 -9.81
CA SER A 173 26.60 11.58 -10.11
C SER A 173 26.89 12.44 -8.88
N THR A 174 26.48 11.98 -7.69
CA THR A 174 26.68 12.68 -6.41
C THR A 174 28.08 12.43 -5.83
N GLN A 175 28.62 11.22 -5.99
CA GLN A 175 29.86 10.76 -5.39
C GLN A 175 30.78 10.19 -6.47
N SER A 176 31.68 11.01 -6.99
CA SER A 176 32.50 10.66 -8.17
C SER A 176 33.38 9.43 -7.96
N TRP A 177 33.82 9.16 -6.73
CA TRP A 177 34.64 7.99 -6.39
C TRP A 177 33.90 6.66 -6.58
N THR A 178 32.57 6.68 -6.64
CA THR A 178 31.77 5.46 -6.78
C THR A 178 31.70 4.93 -8.21
N ARG A 179 32.07 5.74 -9.21
CA ARG A 179 31.93 5.41 -10.65
C ARG A 179 32.61 4.11 -11.03
N ASP A 180 33.83 3.89 -10.53
CA ASP A 180 34.65 2.73 -10.88
C ASP A 180 34.16 1.43 -10.19
N HIS A 181 33.20 1.56 -9.26
CA HIS A 181 32.65 0.44 -8.49
C HIS A 181 31.23 0.06 -8.88
N ILE A 182 30.52 0.89 -9.64
CA ILE A 182 29.08 0.70 -9.94
C ILE A 182 28.80 -0.66 -10.58
N ASP A 183 29.59 -1.08 -11.56
CA ASP A 183 29.36 -2.33 -12.28
C ASP A 183 29.54 -3.56 -11.36
N VAL A 184 30.55 -3.52 -10.49
CA VAL A 184 30.80 -4.58 -9.50
C VAL A 184 29.65 -4.62 -8.48
N TRP A 185 29.26 -3.46 -7.96
CA TRP A 185 28.17 -3.37 -6.98
C TRP A 185 26.85 -3.84 -7.55
N LYS A 186 26.55 -3.47 -8.81
CA LYS A 186 25.36 -3.94 -9.50
C LYS A 186 25.34 -5.47 -9.63
N SER A 187 26.46 -6.06 -10.03
CA SER A 187 26.58 -7.52 -10.17
C SER A 187 26.40 -8.24 -8.84
N GLU A 188 26.96 -7.71 -7.75
CA GLU A 188 26.86 -8.30 -6.41
C GLU A 188 25.45 -8.18 -5.83
N LEU A 189 24.80 -7.03 -6.01
CA LEU A 189 23.44 -6.78 -5.53
C LEU A 189 22.38 -7.60 -6.27
N LEU A 190 22.65 -8.00 -7.51
CA LEU A 190 21.80 -8.89 -8.31
C LEU A 190 22.16 -10.37 -8.17
N SER A 191 23.19 -10.70 -7.37
CA SER A 191 23.61 -12.09 -7.17
C SER A 191 22.66 -12.85 -6.23
N THR A 192 22.73 -14.19 -6.26
CA THR A 192 22.03 -15.05 -5.31
C THR A 192 22.80 -15.26 -4.00
N ALA A 193 23.86 -14.47 -3.75
CA ALA A 193 24.70 -14.59 -2.57
C ALA A 193 23.96 -14.16 -1.29
N SER A 194 24.41 -14.70 -0.15
CA SER A 194 23.88 -14.27 1.14
C SER A 194 24.23 -12.80 1.40
N GLY A 195 23.39 -12.07 2.14
CA GLY A 195 23.65 -10.66 2.45
C GLY A 195 25.01 -10.42 3.13
N ALA A 196 25.50 -11.38 3.92
CA ALA A 196 26.82 -11.30 4.54
C ALA A 196 27.96 -11.39 3.52
N ASP A 197 27.79 -12.20 2.47
CA ASP A 197 28.79 -12.36 1.40
C ASP A 197 28.79 -11.15 0.46
N VAL A 198 27.61 -10.60 0.13
CA VAL A 198 27.47 -9.36 -0.63
C VAL A 198 28.20 -8.21 0.08
N VAL A 199 27.97 -8.01 1.39
CA VAL A 199 28.66 -6.96 2.17
C VAL A 199 30.19 -7.14 2.14
N ARG A 200 30.67 -8.39 2.22
CA ARG A 200 32.11 -8.68 2.15
C ARG A 200 32.69 -8.35 0.78
N SER A 201 31.99 -8.70 -0.30
CA SER A 201 32.41 -8.41 -1.67
C SER A 201 32.43 -6.90 -1.95
N LEU A 202 31.37 -6.18 -1.56
CA LEU A 202 31.30 -4.72 -1.70
C LEU A 202 32.45 -4.02 -0.95
N ARG A 203 32.75 -4.42 0.29
CA ARG A 203 33.89 -3.86 1.04
C ARG A 203 35.22 -4.11 0.34
N ALA A 204 35.47 -5.34 -0.13
CA ALA A 204 36.70 -5.69 -0.82
C ALA A 204 36.88 -4.93 -2.15
N SER A 205 35.78 -4.60 -2.83
CA SER A 205 35.81 -3.82 -4.07
C SER A 205 36.28 -2.38 -3.87
N ILE A 206 36.06 -1.80 -2.69
CA ILE A 206 36.50 -0.44 -2.35
C ILE A 206 37.99 -0.45 -2.01
N THR A 207 38.43 -1.40 -1.18
CA THR A 207 39.82 -1.47 -0.70
C THR A 207 40.83 -1.78 -1.82
N ARG A 208 40.44 -2.56 -2.84
CA ARG A 208 41.34 -2.86 -3.98
C ARG A 208 41.62 -1.66 -4.90
N SER A 209 40.78 -0.63 -4.88
CA SER A 209 40.98 0.56 -5.70
C SER A 209 41.93 1.57 -5.06
N GLU A 210 42.07 1.56 -3.73
CA GLU A 210 43.00 2.43 -3.00
C GLU A 210 44.47 1.99 -3.16
N ASP A 211 44.71 0.69 -3.45
CA ASP A 211 46.05 0.13 -3.67
C ASP A 211 46.57 0.31 -5.12
N GLN A 212 45.77 0.88 -6.04
CA GLN A 212 46.13 1.09 -7.45
C GLN A 212 46.26 2.56 -7.87
N GLN A 213 46.25 3.51 -6.91
CA GLN A 213 46.51 4.94 -7.14
C GLN A 213 47.88 5.38 -6.62
#